data_AF-A0A645F6I0-F1
#
_entry.id   AF-A0A645F6I0-F1
#
_cell.length_a   1.000
_cell.length_b   1.000
_cell.length_c   1.000
_cell.angle_alpha   90.00
_cell.angle_beta   90.00
_cell.angle_gamma   90.00
#
_symmetry.space_group_name_H-M   'P 1'
#
loop_
_entity.id
_entity.type
_entity.pdbx_description
1 polymer ?
#
loop_
_entity_poly.entity_id
_entity_poly.type
_entity_poly.pdbx_seq_one_letter_code
_entity_poly.pdbx_strand_id
1 'polypeptide(L)'
;MVKNEGEPGGGPFITVNPDGTASLQILESSQIDKNDAAAMEAFRNGSHFNPVDVVCGVKCNQGNKYNLTKFVDRNTGFISQKSKNGKELKALELPGLWNGAMSNWNTIFVEVPISTFNPVKTVNDLLRPEHQ
;
A
#
# COMPACT_ATOMS: atom_id res chain seq x y z
N MET A 1 -8.39 7.30 -1.03
CA MET A 1 -7.73 7.14 -2.34
C MET A 1 -7.83 8.44 -3.08
N VAL A 2 -6.78 8.85 -3.78
CA VAL A 2 -6.77 10.07 -4.60
C VAL A 2 -6.50 9.69 -6.05
N LYS A 3 -6.92 10.52 -7.00
CA LYS A 3 -6.62 10.27 -8.42
C LYS A 3 -5.12 10.24 -8.65
N ASN A 4 -4.67 9.33 -9.49
CA ASN A 4 -3.26 9.20 -9.83
C ASN A 4 -2.88 10.22 -10.90
N GLU A 5 -2.06 11.20 -10.55
CA GLU A 5 -1.53 12.23 -11.48
C GLU A 5 -0.07 11.93 -11.90
N GLY A 6 0.36 10.66 -11.79
CA GLY A 6 1.72 10.21 -12.11
C GLY A 6 2.63 10.08 -10.90
N GLU A 7 2.08 10.13 -9.69
CA GLU A 7 2.83 10.01 -8.46
C GLU A 7 3.30 8.56 -8.23
N PRO A 8 4.60 8.32 -7.93
CA PRO A 8 5.09 6.98 -7.67
C PRO A 8 4.60 6.44 -6.32
N GLY A 9 4.15 5.18 -6.32
CA GLY A 9 3.96 4.36 -5.12
C GLY A 9 2.75 3.42 -5.23
N GLY A 10 2.17 3.03 -4.10
CA GLY A 10 1.14 1.98 -4.05
C GLY A 10 -0.28 2.45 -4.38
N GLY A 11 -1.09 1.54 -4.88
CA GLY A 11 -2.47 1.80 -5.31
C GLY A 11 -3.46 0.76 -4.79
N PRO A 12 -4.78 1.02 -4.89
CA PRO A 12 -5.82 0.05 -4.59
C PRO A 12 -5.92 -1.02 -5.67
N PHE A 13 -5.96 -2.29 -5.28
CA PHE A 13 -6.14 -3.43 -6.18
C PHE A 13 -7.09 -4.46 -5.60
N ILE A 14 -7.66 -5.28 -6.48
CA ILE A 14 -8.27 -6.56 -6.12
C ILE A 14 -7.16 -7.60 -6.22
N THR A 15 -6.91 -8.34 -5.15
CA THR A 15 -5.84 -9.32 -5.07
C THR A 15 -6.41 -10.70 -4.80
N VAL A 16 -5.72 -11.73 -5.30
CA VAL A 16 -6.07 -13.12 -5.02
C VAL A 16 -5.28 -13.58 -3.79
N ASN A 17 -6.00 -14.05 -2.78
CA ASN A 17 -5.44 -14.56 -1.54
C ASN A 17 -4.91 -16.00 -1.72
N PRO A 18 -4.04 -16.49 -0.81
CA PRO A 18 -3.52 -17.86 -0.88
C PRO A 18 -4.57 -18.97 -0.88
N ASP A 19 -5.77 -18.69 -0.34
CA ASP A 19 -6.90 -19.63 -0.31
C ASP A 19 -7.79 -19.57 -1.57
N GLY A 20 -7.41 -18.75 -2.57
CA GLY A 20 -8.15 -18.56 -3.82
C GLY A 20 -9.30 -17.54 -3.73
N THR A 21 -9.56 -16.95 -2.55
CA THR A 21 -10.50 -15.83 -2.43
C THR A 21 -9.90 -14.54 -2.99
N ALA A 22 -10.72 -13.50 -3.16
CA ALA A 22 -10.24 -12.18 -3.55
C ALA A 22 -10.60 -11.14 -2.48
N SER A 23 -9.67 -10.20 -2.21
CA SER A 23 -9.89 -9.08 -1.30
C SER A 23 -9.35 -7.77 -1.86
N LEU A 24 -9.85 -6.66 -1.33
CA LEU A 24 -9.36 -5.32 -1.64
C LEU A 24 -8.10 -5.04 -0.80
N GLN A 25 -6.99 -4.74 -1.46
CA GLN A 25 -5.70 -4.48 -0.83
C GLN A 25 -4.99 -3.30 -1.47
N ILE A 26 -3.99 -2.77 -0.76
CA ILE A 26 -3.08 -1.75 -1.29
C ILE A 26 -1.80 -2.47 -1.65
N LEU A 27 -1.41 -2.42 -2.92
CA LEU A 27 -0.16 -3.02 -3.37
C LEU A 27 0.85 -1.95 -3.73
N GLU A 28 2.10 -2.20 -3.36
CA GLU A 28 3.25 -1.44 -3.84
C GLU A 28 3.85 -2.08 -5.10
N SER A 29 4.60 -1.29 -5.87
CA SER A 29 5.25 -1.78 -7.10
C SER A 29 6.19 -2.98 -6.89
N SER A 30 6.70 -3.18 -5.68
CA SER A 30 7.52 -4.34 -5.29
C SER A 30 6.73 -5.65 -5.23
N GLN A 31 5.41 -5.59 -5.07
CA GLN A 31 4.51 -6.74 -4.96
C GLN A 31 3.86 -7.12 -6.30
N ILE A 32 4.08 -6.35 -7.36
CA ILE A 32 3.52 -6.62 -8.69
C ILE A 32 4.53 -7.46 -9.49
N ASP A 33 4.09 -8.62 -9.98
CA ASP A 33 4.93 -9.42 -10.88
C ASP A 33 5.09 -8.71 -12.23
N LYS A 34 6.33 -8.32 -12.52
CA LYS A 34 6.67 -7.61 -13.77
C LYS A 34 6.63 -8.51 -15.00
N ASN A 35 6.61 -9.82 -14.82
CA ASN A 35 6.51 -10.79 -15.91
C ASN A 35 5.05 -11.11 -16.27
N ASP A 36 4.09 -10.72 -15.42
CA ASP A 36 2.67 -10.83 -15.70
C ASP A 36 2.19 -9.57 -16.43
N ALA A 37 1.88 -9.73 -17.72
CA ALA A 37 1.41 -8.63 -18.57
C ALA A 37 0.09 -8.04 -18.07
N ALA A 38 -0.83 -8.85 -17.53
CA ALA A 38 -2.12 -8.39 -17.04
C ALA A 38 -1.95 -7.60 -15.73
N ALA A 39 -1.12 -8.09 -14.81
CA ALA A 39 -0.79 -7.36 -13.58
C ALA A 39 -0.12 -6.01 -13.88
N MET A 40 0.81 -5.99 -14.84
CA MET A 40 1.48 -4.76 -15.27
C MET A 40 0.54 -3.79 -15.98
N GLU A 41 -0.42 -4.27 -16.77
CA GLU A 41 -1.44 -3.44 -17.38
C GLU A 41 -2.35 -2.81 -16.31
N ALA A 42 -2.82 -3.60 -15.34
CA ALA A 42 -3.62 -3.10 -14.22
C ALA A 42 -2.85 -2.07 -13.39
N PHE A 43 -1.55 -2.29 -13.15
CA PHE A 43 -0.70 -1.35 -12.44
C PHE A 43 -0.53 -0.03 -13.20
N ARG A 44 -0.25 -0.07 -14.51
CA ARG A 44 -0.06 1.13 -15.35
C ARG A 44 -1.34 1.93 -15.55
N ASN A 45 -2.48 1.25 -15.64
CA ASN A 45 -3.79 1.86 -15.84
C ASN A 45 -4.52 2.17 -14.52
N GLY A 46 -3.84 2.02 -13.38
CA GLY A 46 -4.38 2.32 -12.06
C GLY A 46 -4.81 3.78 -11.96
N SER A 47 -6.10 4.01 -11.78
CA SER A 47 -6.70 5.36 -11.74
C SER A 47 -6.45 6.12 -10.43
N HIS A 48 -6.05 5.40 -9.38
CA HIS A 48 -5.94 5.93 -8.02
C HIS A 48 -4.64 5.53 -7.34
N PHE A 49 -4.25 6.36 -6.38
CA PHE A 49 -3.10 6.20 -5.52
C PHE A 49 -3.53 6.18 -4.04
N ASN A 50 -2.74 5.51 -3.19
CA ASN A 50 -2.97 5.48 -1.74
C ASN A 50 -2.33 6.69 -1.04
N PRO A 51 -3.12 7.67 -0.53
CA PRO A 51 -2.58 8.82 0.19
C PRO A 51 -2.06 8.48 1.60
N VAL A 52 -2.18 7.21 2.04
CA VAL A 52 -1.86 6.75 3.41
C VAL A 52 -2.82 7.30 4.48
N ASP A 53 -3.95 7.87 4.04
CA ASP A 53 -5.08 8.20 4.92
C ASP A 53 -5.91 6.95 5.21
N VAL A 54 -5.64 6.31 6.36
CA VAL A 54 -6.27 5.04 6.76
C VAL A 54 -7.07 5.20 8.05
N VAL A 55 -8.33 4.79 8.01
CA VAL A 55 -9.22 4.71 9.19
C VAL A 55 -9.45 3.23 9.53
N CYS A 56 -9.06 2.81 10.74
CA CYS A 56 -9.11 1.41 11.17
C CYS A 56 -10.17 1.17 12.25
N GLY A 57 -11.16 0.34 11.95
CA GLY A 57 -12.05 -0.26 12.95
C GLY A 57 -11.36 -1.40 13.69
N VAL A 58 -10.81 -1.15 14.88
CA VAL A 58 -10.01 -2.15 15.63
C VAL A 58 -10.81 -2.96 16.66
N LYS A 59 -12.12 -2.75 16.73
CA LYS A 59 -13.02 -3.43 17.67
C LYS A 59 -14.21 -4.04 16.93
N CYS A 60 -14.69 -5.17 17.41
CA CYS A 60 -15.93 -5.78 16.93
C CYS A 60 -17.17 -5.01 17.43
N ASN A 61 -18.35 -5.41 16.95
CA ASN A 61 -19.64 -4.85 17.37
C ASN A 61 -19.93 -5.00 18.89
N GLN A 62 -19.27 -5.94 19.58
CA GLN A 62 -19.35 -6.08 21.04
C GLN A 62 -18.30 -5.25 21.80
N GLY A 63 -17.48 -4.46 21.09
CA GLY A 63 -16.44 -3.61 21.69
C GLY A 63 -15.11 -4.32 22.00
N ASN A 64 -15.00 -5.62 21.76
CA ASN A 64 -13.76 -6.37 21.95
C ASN A 64 -12.75 -6.03 20.85
N LYS A 65 -11.46 -5.94 21.20
CA LYS A 65 -10.39 -5.69 20.22
C LYS A 65 -10.16 -6.92 19.35
N TYR A 66 -9.98 -6.70 18.04
CA TYR A 66 -9.48 -7.75 17.15
C TYR A 66 -8.00 -8.04 17.44
N ASN A 67 -7.59 -9.31 17.33
CA ASN A 67 -6.18 -9.64 17.20
C ASN A 67 -5.78 -9.55 15.73
N LEU A 68 -5.35 -8.37 15.28
CA LEU A 68 -5.03 -8.07 13.89
C LEU A 68 -3.91 -8.96 13.31
N THR A 69 -3.02 -9.48 14.17
CA THR A 69 -1.91 -10.36 13.74
C THR A 69 -2.39 -11.68 13.14
N LYS A 70 -3.64 -12.09 13.42
CA LYS A 70 -4.26 -13.28 12.82
C LYS A 70 -4.66 -13.10 11.35
N PHE A 71 -4.68 -11.87 10.86
CA PHE A 71 -5.15 -11.52 9.51
C PHE A 71 -4.01 -11.06 8.59
N VAL A 72 -2.76 -11.20 9.06
CA VAL A 72 -1.55 -10.87 8.30
C VAL A 72 -1.26 -11.98 7.30
N ASP A 73 -1.10 -11.63 6.03
CA ASP A 73 -0.50 -12.56 5.07
C ASP A 73 1.02 -12.55 5.24
N ARG A 74 1.57 -13.67 5.70
CA ARG A 74 3.01 -13.79 5.96
C ARG A 74 3.83 -14.00 4.69
N ASN A 75 3.19 -14.30 3.57
CA ASN A 75 3.86 -14.55 2.29
C ASN A 75 4.15 -13.25 1.52
N THR A 76 3.61 -12.11 1.97
CA THR A 76 3.83 -10.81 1.30
C THR A 76 5.09 -10.09 1.77
N GLY A 77 5.88 -10.69 2.66
CA GLY A 77 7.19 -10.17 3.02
C GLY A 77 8.12 -10.18 1.80
N PHE A 78 8.93 -9.14 1.64
CA PHE A 78 9.81 -8.99 0.48
C PHE A 78 11.22 -8.59 0.88
N ILE A 79 12.17 -8.81 -0.04
CA ILE A 79 13.56 -8.38 0.15
C ILE A 79 13.75 -7.06 -0.58
N SER A 80 14.05 -5.99 0.16
CA SER A 80 14.46 -4.72 -0.42
C SER A 80 15.98 -4.60 -0.47
N GLN A 81 16.47 -3.91 -1.51
CA GLN A 81 17.85 -3.49 -1.60
C GLN A 81 17.97 -2.11 -0.95
N LYS A 82 18.89 -1.98 0.01
CA LYS A 82 19.20 -0.69 0.65
C LYS A 82 20.70 -0.47 0.63
N SER A 83 21.11 0.75 0.94
CA SER A 83 22.51 1.08 1.16
C SER A 83 22.68 1.72 2.53
N LYS A 84 23.72 1.33 3.28
CA LYS A 84 24.11 2.00 4.52
C LYS A 84 25.62 2.24 4.51
N ASN A 85 26.03 3.49 4.66
CA ASN A 85 27.44 3.90 4.66
C ASN A 85 28.20 3.39 3.42
N GLY A 86 27.59 3.51 2.24
CA GLY A 86 28.18 3.07 0.97
C GLY A 86 28.23 1.55 0.74
N LYS A 87 27.69 0.75 1.66
CA LYS A 87 27.56 -0.71 1.48
C LYS A 87 26.14 -1.08 1.10
N GLU A 88 26.02 -1.88 0.05
CA GLU A 88 24.76 -2.51 -0.32
C GLU A 88 24.36 -3.55 0.74
N LEU A 89 23.07 -3.60 1.05
CA LEU A 89 22.50 -4.57 1.95
C LEU A 89 21.14 -5.03 1.43
N LYS A 90 20.81 -6.28 1.74
CA LYS A 90 19.47 -6.84 1.56
C LYS A 90 18.76 -6.78 2.91
N ALA A 91 17.57 -6.19 2.93
CA ALA A 91 16.71 -6.16 4.10
C ALA A 91 15.47 -7.02 3.84
N LEU A 92 15.15 -7.90 4.78
CA LEU A 92 13.86 -8.58 4.78
C LEU A 92 12.85 -7.63 5.41
N GLU A 93 11.87 -7.20 4.63
CA GLU A 93 10.73 -6.43 5.10
C GLU A 93 9.57 -7.39 5.37
N LEU A 94 9.15 -7.43 6.63
CA LEU A 94 7.94 -8.14 7.01
C LEU A 94 6.72 -7.42 6.42
N PRO A 95 5.58 -8.11 6.26
CA PRO A 95 4.34 -7.50 5.81
C PRO A 95 4.05 -6.22 6.59
N GLY A 96 4.06 -5.08 5.90
CA GLY A 96 3.68 -3.80 6.49
C GLY A 96 2.17 -3.67 6.55
N LEU A 97 1.71 -2.55 7.13
CA LEU A 97 0.29 -2.36 7.44
C LEU A 97 -0.60 -2.53 6.21
N TRP A 98 -0.32 -1.79 5.14
CA TRP A 98 -1.14 -1.79 3.93
C TRP A 98 -0.68 -2.78 2.87
N ASN A 99 0.60 -3.15 2.86
CA ASN A 99 1.22 -4.09 1.92
C ASN A 99 1.30 -5.52 2.49
N GLY A 100 0.21 -5.99 3.12
CA GLY A 100 0.00 -7.40 3.47
C GLY A 100 -0.52 -7.72 4.87
N ALA A 101 -0.26 -6.87 5.87
CA ALA A 101 -0.86 -7.07 7.19
C ALA A 101 -2.38 -6.87 7.19
N MET A 102 -2.89 -6.09 6.23
CA MET A 102 -4.33 -5.89 5.97
C MET A 102 -4.97 -6.90 5.01
N SER A 103 -4.24 -7.93 4.56
CA SER A 103 -4.67 -8.82 3.46
C SER A 103 -6.07 -9.42 3.66
N ASN A 104 -6.41 -9.78 4.89
CA ASN A 104 -7.70 -10.35 5.27
C ASN A 104 -8.62 -9.38 6.04
N TRP A 105 -8.51 -8.08 5.78
CA TRP A 105 -9.38 -7.08 6.40
C TRP A 105 -10.62 -6.81 5.53
N ASN A 106 -11.72 -6.42 6.18
CA ASN A 106 -12.86 -5.84 5.47
C ASN A 106 -12.48 -4.41 5.06
N THR A 107 -12.16 -4.25 3.78
CA THR A 107 -11.59 -3.02 3.24
C THR A 107 -12.60 -2.33 2.33
N ILE A 108 -12.69 -1.00 2.44
CA ILE A 108 -13.43 -0.15 1.51
C ILE A 108 -12.50 0.97 1.08
N PHE A 109 -12.41 1.21 -0.23
CA PHE A 109 -11.70 2.36 -0.77
C PHE A 109 -12.67 3.50 -1.03
N VAL A 110 -12.33 4.68 -0.52
CA VAL A 110 -13.09 5.91 -0.69
C VAL A 110 -12.23 6.89 -1.47
N GLU A 111 -12.75 7.43 -2.58
CA GLU A 111 -12.13 8.55 -3.28
C GLU A 111 -12.27 9.82 -2.44
N VAL A 112 -11.18 10.55 -2.27
CA VAL A 112 -11.13 11.86 -1.60
C VAL A 112 -10.46 12.88 -2.52
N PRO A 113 -10.74 14.19 -2.36
CA PRO A 113 -10.14 15.22 -3.20
C PRO A 113 -8.60 15.19 -3.14
N ILE A 114 -7.93 15.36 -4.29
CA ILE A 114 -6.46 15.37 -4.38
C ILE A 114 -5.82 16.41 -3.44
N SER A 115 -6.52 17.52 -3.19
CA SER A 115 -6.07 18.60 -2.30
C SER A 115 -5.85 18.16 -0.85
N THR A 116 -6.40 17.01 -0.42
CA THR A 116 -6.15 16.47 0.93
C THR A 116 -4.80 15.75 1.02
N PHE A 117 -4.11 15.55 -0.10
CA PHE A 117 -2.87 14.78 -0.19
C PHE A 117 -1.72 15.64 -0.73
N ASN A 118 -0.81 16.04 0.17
CA ASN A 118 0.37 16.85 -0.16
C ASN A 118 1.64 16.12 0.33
N PRO A 119 2.19 15.16 -0.45
CA PRO A 119 3.33 14.36 -0.02
C PRO A 119 4.66 15.10 -0.15
N VAL A 120 5.56 14.82 0.79
CA VAL A 120 6.97 15.26 0.73
C VAL A 120 7.85 14.03 0.55
N LYS A 121 8.33 13.78 -0.68
CA LYS A 121 9.20 12.64 -1.03
C LYS A 121 10.68 13.06 -1.12
N THR A 122 10.93 14.29 -1.50
CA THR A 122 12.25 14.93 -1.60
C THR A 122 12.26 16.25 -0.82
N VAL A 123 13.45 16.74 -0.48
CA VAL A 123 13.58 18.04 0.21
C VAL A 123 12.95 19.19 -0.59
N ASN A 124 13.01 19.12 -1.92
CA ASN A 124 12.44 20.16 -2.79
C ASN A 124 10.91 20.18 -2.75
N ASP A 125 10.24 19.10 -2.32
CA ASP A 125 8.79 19.09 -2.20
C ASP A 125 8.31 20.07 -1.12
N LEU A 126 9.14 20.39 -0.12
CA LEU A 126 8.81 21.41 0.90
C LEU A 126 8.71 22.83 0.35
N LEU A 127 9.22 23.08 -0.87
CA LEU A 127 9.14 24.39 -1.52
C LEU A 127 7.81 24.59 -2.26
N ARG A 128 6.96 23.56 -2.35
CA ARG A 128 5.65 23.68 -3.00
C ARG A 128 4.73 24.60 -2.18
N PRO A 129 3.85 25.38 -2.83
CA PRO A 129 2.96 26.33 -2.13
C PRO A 129 2.11 25.71 -1.01
N GLU A 130 1.77 24.43 -1.11
CA GLU A 130 0.96 23.71 -0.14
C GLU A 130 1.70 23.45 1.20
N HIS A 131 3.01 23.71 1.24
CA HIS A 131 3.90 23.49 2.39
C HIS A 131 4.56 24.77 2.94
N GLN A 132 4.22 25.94 2.40
CA GLN A 132 4.69 27.25 2.88
C GLN A 132 3.63 27.91 3.78
#